data_AF-A0A811Z558-F1
#
_entry.id   AF-A0A811Z558-F1
#
_cell.length_a   1.000
_cell.length_b   1.000
_cell.length_c   1.000
_cell.angle_alpha   90.00
_cell.angle_beta   90.00
_cell.angle_gamma   90.00
#
_symmetry.space_group_name_H-M   'P 1'
#
loop_
_entity.id
_entity.type
_entity.pdbx_description
1 polymer ?
#
loop_
_entity_poly.entity_id
_entity_poly.type
_entity_poly.pdbx_seq_one_letter_code
_entity_poly.pdbx_strand_id
1 'polypeptide(L)'
;MRREAARERRAWVPRGGCSRLAAAGFQCSRRFGEGDRSFPGEETEFGLKARVSGQRCDLKAGPPAGRRGYAALAHGNPRAPGALLRCAPGPPGAARRPGLVRQVMAQDQPLLAVRQALRGCFPAVQEQQRRWRGALGDCRPLLAALGSLAEQLQAAQNARLDDAPPLRAFPGLRERLRRKQLEAGDDVLDKLGETLATLLKVRDVVSRHVEQVFEVYERHADAIGIDAVQQASAVSPSVADMLEWLQDIERHYRNAYLKRKYLLSSIQWGDLANIQALPKAWDQISEDEHQSLVQDTLLNVSFFLEE
;
A
#
# COMPACT_ATOMS: atom_id res chain seq x y z
N MET A 1 -47.10 -14.96 -7.38
CA MET A 1 -46.51 -16.27 -7.00
C MET A 1 -45.55 -16.65 -8.12
N ARG A 2 -44.32 -17.14 -7.93
CA ARG A 2 -43.40 -17.33 -6.80
C ARG A 2 -42.19 -18.02 -7.45
N ARG A 3 -40.95 -17.60 -7.13
CA ARG A 3 -39.66 -18.30 -7.43
C ARG A 3 -39.26 -18.16 -8.92
N GLU A 4 -38.03 -17.85 -9.32
CA GLU A 4 -36.70 -18.14 -8.81
C GLU A 4 -35.72 -17.03 -9.22
N ALA A 5 -34.89 -16.54 -8.29
CA ALA A 5 -33.54 -16.01 -8.55
C ALA A 5 -32.94 -15.55 -7.21
N ALA A 6 -32.74 -16.50 -6.30
CA ALA A 6 -32.02 -16.29 -5.06
C ALA A 6 -31.02 -17.43 -4.91
N ARG A 7 -29.78 -17.20 -5.33
CA ARG A 7 -28.57 -17.95 -4.96
C ARG A 7 -27.36 -17.29 -5.63
N GLU A 8 -26.69 -16.41 -4.89
CA GLU A 8 -25.23 -16.36 -4.74
C GLU A 8 -24.85 -15.12 -3.92
N ARG A 9 -25.11 -15.21 -2.61
CA ARG A 9 -24.39 -14.42 -1.60
C ARG A 9 -23.84 -15.41 -0.58
N ARG A 10 -22.55 -15.72 -0.68
CA ARG A 10 -21.73 -16.20 0.44
C ARG A 10 -20.44 -15.39 0.36
N ALA A 11 -20.31 -14.40 1.23
CA ALA A 11 -19.68 -14.51 2.54
C ALA A 11 -18.20 -14.19 2.43
N TRP A 12 -17.86 -12.92 2.66
CA TRP A 12 -16.53 -12.53 3.10
C TRP A 12 -16.61 -12.29 4.60
N VAL A 13 -15.97 -13.19 5.36
CA VAL A 13 -15.72 -13.05 6.80
C VAL A 13 -14.22 -12.82 6.93
N PRO A 14 -13.76 -11.72 7.56
CA PRO A 14 -12.34 -11.56 7.82
C PRO A 14 -11.97 -12.39 9.05
N ARG A 15 -10.98 -13.28 8.91
CA ARG A 15 -10.30 -13.89 10.05
C ARG A 15 -8.80 -13.59 9.96
N GLY A 16 -8.33 -12.86 10.98
CA GLY A 16 -7.13 -13.16 11.77
C GLY A 16 -5.79 -13.14 11.06
N GLY A 17 -4.92 -12.23 11.50
CA GLY A 17 -3.49 -12.26 11.19
C GLY A 17 -2.81 -13.52 11.74
N CYS A 18 -1.76 -13.95 11.03
CA CYS A 18 -0.60 -14.58 11.63
C CYS A 18 0.56 -14.62 10.62
N SER A 19 1.71 -14.23 11.13
CA SER A 19 3.04 -14.20 10.56
C SER A 19 3.44 -15.52 9.89
N ARG A 20 4.14 -15.43 8.75
CA ARG A 20 5.16 -16.41 8.31
C ARG A 20 5.89 -15.90 7.06
N LEU A 21 7.03 -15.27 7.31
CA LEU A 21 8.15 -15.24 6.36
C LEU A 21 8.71 -16.67 6.23
N ALA A 22 8.77 -17.21 5.02
CA ALA A 22 9.79 -18.18 4.61
C ALA A 22 9.80 -18.37 3.09
N ALA A 23 10.96 -18.03 2.51
CA ALA A 23 11.59 -18.67 1.35
C ALA A 23 10.85 -18.66 0.00
N ALA A 24 11.19 -17.68 -0.84
CA ALA A 24 11.38 -17.90 -2.28
C ALA A 24 12.34 -16.83 -2.83
N GLY A 25 13.49 -17.26 -3.37
CA GLY A 25 14.39 -16.39 -4.11
C GLY A 25 13.71 -15.88 -5.38
N PHE A 26 13.77 -14.58 -5.62
CA PHE A 26 13.27 -13.97 -6.84
C PHE A 26 14.42 -13.78 -7.83
N GLN A 27 14.27 -14.33 -9.02
CA GLN A 27 15.16 -14.08 -10.16
C GLN A 27 14.31 -13.44 -11.26
N CYS A 28 14.64 -12.19 -11.62
CA CYS A 28 13.93 -11.44 -12.67
C CYS A 28 14.75 -11.46 -13.96
N SER A 29 14.17 -11.89 -15.08
CA SER A 29 14.78 -11.85 -16.41
C SER A 29 13.84 -11.19 -17.42
N ARG A 30 14.38 -10.20 -18.16
CA ARG A 30 13.70 -9.42 -19.21
C ARG A 30 13.60 -10.18 -20.53
N ARG A 31 12.50 -9.99 -21.27
CA ARG A 31 12.50 -10.11 -22.74
C ARG A 31 11.47 -9.16 -23.37
N PHE A 32 11.93 -8.40 -24.36
CA PHE A 32 11.16 -7.45 -25.17
C PHE A 32 10.48 -8.14 -26.36
N GLY A 33 9.33 -7.62 -26.78
CA GLY A 33 8.67 -7.91 -28.07
C GLY A 33 7.60 -6.86 -28.40
N GLU A 34 7.74 -6.22 -29.55
CA GLU A 34 6.96 -5.10 -30.11
C GLU A 34 5.54 -5.49 -30.60
N GLY A 35 4.61 -4.51 -30.66
CA GLY A 35 3.47 -4.52 -31.61
C GLY A 35 2.17 -3.78 -31.23
N ASP A 36 2.12 -2.46 -31.48
CA ASP A 36 1.00 -1.57 -31.95
C ASP A 36 -0.45 -1.60 -31.38
N ARG A 37 -0.85 -0.53 -30.65
CA ARG A 37 -1.68 0.63 -31.12
C ARG A 37 -2.06 1.62 -29.98
N SER A 38 -1.32 2.74 -29.96
CA SER A 38 -1.55 4.13 -29.50
C SER A 38 -2.66 4.54 -28.49
N PHE A 39 -2.20 4.89 -27.27
CA PHE A 39 -2.53 6.11 -26.49
C PHE A 39 -1.19 6.67 -25.95
N PRO A 40 -0.94 7.98 -25.85
CA PRO A 40 0.37 8.50 -25.46
C PRO A 40 0.51 8.50 -23.93
N GLY A 41 1.28 7.56 -23.42
CA GLY A 41 1.69 7.46 -22.03
C GLY A 41 2.38 6.12 -21.84
N GLU A 42 3.70 6.12 -21.75
CA GLU A 42 4.54 4.93 -21.64
C GLU A 42 4.05 4.00 -20.51
N GLU A 43 3.38 2.91 -20.89
CA GLU A 43 3.02 1.80 -20.00
C GLU A 43 4.15 0.75 -20.06
N THR A 44 4.93 0.64 -18.99
CA THR A 44 5.68 -0.57 -18.68
C THR A 44 4.71 -1.56 -18.01
N GLU A 45 4.17 -2.50 -18.80
CA GLU A 45 3.32 -3.59 -18.32
C GLU A 45 4.17 -4.64 -17.57
N PHE A 46 3.97 -4.78 -16.25
CA PHE A 46 4.53 -5.87 -15.45
C PHE A 46 3.51 -7.01 -15.31
N GLY A 47 3.58 -7.99 -16.22
CA GLY A 47 2.77 -9.21 -16.17
C GLY A 47 3.50 -10.40 -15.53
N LEU A 48 3.16 -10.76 -14.30
CA LEU A 48 3.54 -12.02 -13.67
C LEU A 48 2.67 -13.18 -14.21
N LYS A 49 3.23 -14.03 -15.10
CA LYS A 49 2.63 -15.33 -15.44
C LYS A 49 3.12 -16.40 -14.46
N ALA A 50 2.22 -16.92 -13.62
CA ALA A 50 2.48 -18.11 -12.82
C ALA A 50 2.49 -19.35 -13.71
N ARG A 51 3.61 -20.09 -13.73
CA ARG A 51 3.69 -21.44 -14.30
C ARG A 51 3.34 -22.43 -13.19
N VAL A 52 2.21 -23.12 -13.32
CA VAL A 52 1.87 -24.27 -12.48
C VAL A 52 2.78 -25.42 -12.90
N SER A 53 3.73 -25.79 -12.04
CA SER A 53 4.37 -27.11 -12.09
C SER A 53 3.85 -27.90 -10.90
N GLY A 54 3.14 -28.98 -11.20
CA GLY A 54 2.53 -29.84 -10.20
C GLY A 54 3.58 -30.69 -9.50
N GLN A 55 3.46 -30.80 -8.19
CA GLN A 55 3.87 -31.96 -7.42
C GLN A 55 2.95 -32.09 -6.21
N ARG A 56 2.17 -33.18 -6.21
CA ARG A 56 1.38 -33.66 -5.06
C ARG A 56 2.35 -34.19 -4.01
N CYS A 57 2.18 -33.75 -2.77
CA CYS A 57 2.62 -34.49 -1.60
C CYS A 57 1.42 -34.65 -0.67
N ASP A 58 0.87 -35.87 -0.66
CA ASP A 58 -0.15 -36.33 0.26
C ASP A 58 0.41 -36.37 1.70
N LEU A 59 -0.22 -35.66 2.63
CA LEU A 59 0.01 -35.85 4.07
C LEU A 59 -1.33 -36.07 4.79
N LYS A 60 -1.50 -37.33 5.21
CA LYS A 60 -2.61 -37.87 6.02
C LYS A 60 -2.69 -37.18 7.38
N ALA A 61 -3.90 -36.81 7.76
CA ALA A 61 -4.27 -36.41 9.11
C ALA A 61 -4.36 -37.61 10.05
N GLY A 62 -3.85 -37.45 11.28
CA GLY A 62 -4.08 -38.34 12.43
C GLY A 62 -4.52 -37.52 13.66
N PRO A 63 -5.43 -38.04 14.52
CA PRO A 63 -6.12 -37.26 15.55
C PRO A 63 -5.35 -37.17 16.89
N PRO A 64 -5.74 -36.27 17.82
CA PRO A 64 -5.05 -36.09 19.09
C PRO A 64 -5.67 -36.93 20.23
N ALA A 65 -4.80 -37.56 21.02
CA ALA A 65 -4.99 -37.97 22.41
C ALA A 65 -3.78 -37.42 23.18
N GLY A 66 -3.79 -37.03 24.45
CA GLY A 66 -4.69 -37.17 25.57
C GLY A 66 -3.92 -36.69 26.80
N ARG A 67 -4.65 -36.27 27.85
CA ARG A 67 -4.15 -35.70 29.10
C ARG A 67 -3.15 -36.59 29.87
N ARG A 68 -2.22 -35.96 30.59
CA ARG A 68 -1.62 -36.26 31.92
C ARG A 68 -0.67 -35.07 32.20
N GLY A 69 -0.68 -34.30 33.29
CA GLY A 69 -1.04 -34.56 34.67
C GLY A 69 0.24 -34.79 35.48
N TYR A 70 0.79 -33.77 36.14
CA TYR A 70 1.65 -33.92 37.33
C TYR A 70 1.54 -32.70 38.25
N ALA A 71 1.53 -33.03 39.54
CA ALA A 71 1.20 -32.20 40.68
C ALA A 71 2.42 -31.47 41.27
N ALA A 72 2.07 -30.52 42.14
CA ALA A 72 2.88 -29.72 43.03
C ALA A 72 3.94 -30.48 43.83
N LEU A 73 5.01 -29.76 44.20
CA LEU A 73 5.57 -29.77 45.55
C LEU A 73 6.25 -28.43 45.86
N ALA A 74 6.23 -28.09 47.14
CA ALA A 74 6.32 -26.76 47.70
C ALA A 74 7.68 -26.49 48.39
N HIS A 75 7.77 -25.26 48.92
CA HIS A 75 8.63 -24.74 49.99
C HIS A 75 10.00 -24.12 49.64
N GLY A 76 10.15 -22.86 50.09
CA GLY A 76 11.36 -22.43 50.79
C GLY A 76 12.03 -21.14 50.29
N ASN A 77 11.60 -20.00 50.80
CA ASN A 77 12.43 -18.79 51.04
C ASN A 77 12.70 -18.77 52.57
N PRO A 78 13.70 -18.09 53.20
CA PRO A 78 14.41 -16.88 52.73
C PRO A 78 15.87 -16.66 53.22
N ARG A 79 16.41 -15.47 52.88
CA ARG A 79 17.47 -14.64 53.53
C ARG A 79 18.91 -14.64 52.96
N ALA A 80 19.37 -13.41 52.70
CA ALA A 80 20.73 -12.92 52.45
C ALA A 80 21.52 -12.74 53.77
N PRO A 81 22.67 -12.00 53.88
CA PRO A 81 23.69 -11.55 52.92
C PRO A 81 25.16 -11.81 53.39
N GLY A 82 26.15 -11.52 52.53
CA GLY A 82 27.48 -11.04 52.96
C GLY A 82 28.67 -11.99 52.81
N ALA A 83 29.60 -11.67 51.90
CA ALA A 83 31.03 -11.92 52.07
C ALA A 83 31.85 -11.06 51.09
N LEU A 84 32.60 -10.14 51.66
CA LEU A 84 33.69 -9.40 51.04
C LEU A 84 34.82 -10.37 50.66
N LEU A 85 35.35 -10.28 49.44
CA LEU A 85 36.69 -10.76 49.11
C LEU A 85 37.32 -9.86 48.05
N ARG A 86 38.25 -9.02 48.53
CA ARG A 86 39.30 -8.37 47.73
C ARG A 86 40.26 -9.44 47.23
N CYS A 87 40.59 -9.41 45.94
CA CYS A 87 41.84 -9.94 45.41
C CYS A 87 42.48 -8.91 44.47
N ALA A 88 43.80 -8.82 44.57
CA ALA A 88 44.71 -7.78 44.09
C ALA A 88 45.00 -7.88 42.56
N PRO A 89 45.74 -6.92 41.97
CA PRO A 89 45.77 -6.67 40.52
C PRO A 89 46.71 -7.62 39.77
N GLY A 90 46.27 -8.05 38.58
CA GLY A 90 47.08 -8.77 37.59
C GLY A 90 47.87 -7.82 36.66
N PRO A 91 48.89 -8.34 35.95
CA PRO A 91 49.95 -7.54 35.33
C PRO A 91 49.54 -6.86 34.01
N PRO A 92 50.27 -5.80 33.59
CA PRO A 92 49.99 -5.06 32.36
C PRO A 92 50.67 -5.75 31.18
N GLY A 93 49.90 -6.10 30.15
CA GLY A 93 50.49 -6.73 28.96
C GLY A 93 49.48 -7.31 27.98
N ALA A 94 48.41 -6.59 27.66
CA ALA A 94 47.56 -6.92 26.52
C ALA A 94 47.79 -5.90 25.41
N ALA A 95 48.64 -6.26 24.46
CA ALA A 95 48.76 -5.60 23.18
C ALA A 95 47.35 -5.46 22.57
N ARG A 96 46.89 -4.21 22.44
CA ARG A 96 45.70 -3.84 21.67
C ARG A 96 45.88 -4.41 20.26
N ARG A 97 45.13 -5.47 19.93
CA ARG A 97 45.02 -5.98 18.55
C ARG A 97 44.37 -4.88 17.69
N PRO A 98 45.10 -4.24 16.74
CA PRO A 98 44.53 -3.19 15.90
C PRO A 98 43.58 -3.74 14.83
N GLY A 99 43.44 -5.07 14.72
CA GLY A 99 42.68 -5.75 13.66
C GLY A 99 41.18 -5.89 13.91
N LEU A 100 40.71 -5.85 15.17
CA LEU A 100 39.28 -6.07 15.47
C LEU A 100 38.42 -4.84 15.10
N VAL A 101 38.92 -3.63 15.38
CA VAL A 101 38.19 -2.39 15.10
C VAL A 101 38.04 -2.15 13.59
N ARG A 102 39.03 -2.57 12.79
CA ARG A 102 39.02 -2.39 11.34
C ARG A 102 38.12 -3.39 10.61
N GLN A 103 37.83 -4.55 11.21
CA GLN A 103 36.89 -5.55 10.66
C GLN A 103 35.43 -5.25 11.04
N VAL A 104 35.15 -4.73 12.24
CA VAL A 104 33.80 -4.30 12.64
C VAL A 104 33.31 -3.14 11.76
N MET A 105 34.16 -2.12 11.55
CA MET A 105 33.81 -0.96 10.72
C MET A 105 33.51 -1.32 9.25
N ALA A 106 34.17 -2.37 8.71
CA ALA A 106 33.93 -2.82 7.34
C ALA A 106 32.67 -3.69 7.20
N GLN A 107 32.26 -4.38 8.27
CA GLN A 107 31.03 -5.21 8.30
C GLN A 107 29.77 -4.37 8.55
N ASP A 108 29.88 -3.20 9.18
CA ASP A 108 28.76 -2.28 9.38
C ASP A 108 28.45 -1.41 8.15
N GLN A 109 29.41 -1.29 7.23
CA GLN A 109 29.30 -0.42 6.05
C GLN A 109 28.17 -0.82 5.07
N PRO A 110 27.91 -2.11 4.80
CA PRO A 110 26.76 -2.56 4.01
C PRO A 110 25.41 -2.23 4.68
N LEU A 111 25.29 -2.46 5.99
CA LEU A 111 24.06 -2.16 6.75
C LEU A 111 23.82 -0.65 6.84
N LEU A 112 24.89 0.13 7.01
CA LEU A 112 24.84 1.59 7.01
C LEU A 112 24.34 2.14 5.66
N ALA A 113 24.79 1.56 4.54
CA ALA A 113 24.33 1.96 3.21
C ALA A 113 22.82 1.77 3.04
N VAL A 114 22.27 0.63 3.51
CA VAL A 114 20.82 0.37 3.49
C VAL A 114 20.07 1.36 4.39
N ARG A 115 20.58 1.62 5.60
CA ARG A 115 19.98 2.61 6.51
C ARG A 115 19.98 4.02 5.90
N GLN A 116 21.04 4.42 5.23
CA GLN A 116 21.10 5.71 4.52
C GLN A 116 20.09 5.79 3.37
N ALA A 117 19.94 4.71 2.59
CA ALA A 117 18.92 4.65 1.55
C ALA A 117 17.51 4.79 2.14
N LEU A 118 17.23 4.10 3.25
CA LEU A 118 15.98 4.22 4.00
C LEU A 118 15.74 5.64 4.52
N ARG A 119 16.76 6.30 5.08
CA ARG A 119 16.69 7.71 5.53
C ARG A 119 16.38 8.68 4.40
N GLY A 120 16.79 8.37 3.17
CA GLY A 120 16.39 9.14 1.98
C GLY A 120 14.95 8.85 1.53
N CYS A 121 14.52 7.58 1.62
CA CYS A 121 13.24 7.12 1.09
C CYS A 121 12.03 7.61 1.91
N PHE A 122 12.05 7.50 3.24
CA PHE A 122 10.89 7.84 4.06
C PHE A 122 10.48 9.33 3.98
N PRO A 123 11.41 10.31 3.99
CA PRO A 123 11.06 11.71 3.73
C PRO A 123 10.45 11.93 2.34
N ALA A 124 10.95 11.25 1.31
CA ALA A 124 10.38 11.34 -0.03
C ALA A 124 8.96 10.78 -0.09
N VAL A 125 8.69 9.67 0.62
CA VAL A 125 7.34 9.11 0.81
C VAL A 125 6.45 10.10 1.57
N GLN A 126 6.94 10.76 2.62
CA GLN A 126 6.17 11.75 3.37
C GLN A 126 5.72 12.92 2.48
N GLU A 127 6.61 13.44 1.65
CA GLU A 127 6.27 14.49 0.68
C GLU A 127 5.24 14.00 -0.35
N GLN A 128 5.42 12.79 -0.86
CA GLN A 128 4.46 12.15 -1.77
C GLN A 128 3.09 11.96 -1.12
N GLN A 129 3.03 11.60 0.16
CA GLN A 129 1.77 11.46 0.90
C GLN A 129 1.00 12.79 1.02
N ARG A 130 1.70 13.91 1.16
CA ARG A 130 1.05 15.24 1.16
C ARG A 130 0.43 15.54 -0.20
N ARG A 131 1.16 15.28 -1.28
CA ARG A 131 0.67 15.48 -2.66
C ARG A 131 -0.52 14.57 -2.97
N TRP A 132 -0.44 13.31 -2.56
CA TRP A 132 -1.54 12.35 -2.68
C TRP A 132 -2.81 12.86 -1.99
N ARG A 133 -2.71 13.29 -0.72
CA ARG A 133 -3.86 13.84 0.02
C ARG A 133 -4.40 15.12 -0.60
N GLY A 134 -3.53 16.00 -1.10
CA GLY A 134 -3.94 17.20 -1.82
C GLY A 134 -4.77 16.87 -3.05
N ALA A 135 -4.25 16.01 -3.93
CA ALA A 135 -4.94 15.56 -5.14
C ALA A 135 -6.27 14.85 -4.82
N LEU A 136 -6.33 14.02 -3.76
CA LEU A 136 -7.61 13.44 -3.31
C LEU A 136 -8.61 14.51 -2.83
N GLY A 137 -8.12 15.58 -2.21
CA GLY A 137 -8.92 16.75 -1.83
C GLY A 137 -9.50 17.45 -3.06
N ASP A 138 -8.71 17.61 -4.11
CA ASP A 138 -9.12 18.25 -5.38
C ASP A 138 -10.14 17.40 -6.16
N CYS A 139 -10.10 16.06 -6.02
CA CYS A 139 -11.11 15.18 -6.63
C CYS A 139 -12.51 15.35 -6.03
N ARG A 140 -12.64 15.63 -4.73
CA ARG A 140 -13.93 15.68 -4.04
C ARG A 140 -14.93 16.68 -4.65
N PRO A 141 -14.60 17.96 -4.86
CA PRO A 141 -15.53 18.90 -5.49
C PRO A 141 -15.86 18.51 -6.94
N LEU A 142 -14.93 17.90 -7.68
CA LEU A 142 -15.17 17.43 -9.04
C LEU A 142 -16.16 16.26 -9.09
N LEU A 143 -16.01 15.28 -8.19
CA LEU A 143 -16.95 14.16 -8.05
C LEU A 143 -18.34 14.64 -7.63
N ALA A 144 -18.42 15.62 -6.72
CA ALA A 144 -19.69 16.25 -6.36
C ALA A 144 -20.34 16.95 -7.56
N ALA A 145 -19.55 17.67 -8.37
CA ALA A 145 -20.04 18.31 -9.59
C ALA A 145 -20.61 17.29 -10.60
N LEU A 146 -19.94 16.15 -10.80
CA LEU A 146 -20.48 15.06 -11.63
C LEU A 146 -21.80 14.51 -11.10
N GLY A 147 -21.89 14.26 -9.79
CA GLY A 147 -23.13 13.82 -9.15
C GLY A 147 -24.27 14.80 -9.37
N SER A 148 -24.01 16.10 -9.16
CA SER A 148 -24.97 17.17 -9.41
C SER A 148 -25.38 17.27 -10.89
N LEU A 149 -24.44 17.12 -11.83
CA LEU A 149 -24.76 17.09 -13.27
C LEU A 149 -25.66 15.90 -13.64
N ALA A 150 -25.41 14.73 -13.05
CA ALA A 150 -26.26 13.56 -13.25
C ALA A 150 -27.67 13.76 -12.69
N GLU A 151 -27.82 14.38 -11.52
CA GLU A 151 -29.12 14.77 -10.97
C GLU A 151 -29.85 15.77 -11.88
N GLN A 152 -29.13 16.78 -12.39
CA GLN A 152 -29.69 17.78 -13.31
C GLN A 152 -30.14 17.14 -14.64
N LEU A 153 -29.36 16.22 -15.19
CA LEU A 153 -29.72 15.46 -16.39
C LEU A 153 -30.97 14.62 -16.15
N GLN A 154 -31.08 13.97 -14.98
CA GLN A 154 -32.26 13.20 -14.60
C GLN A 154 -33.50 14.09 -14.43
N ALA A 155 -33.35 15.23 -13.76
CA ALA A 155 -34.43 16.20 -13.56
C ALA A 155 -34.92 16.77 -14.90
N ALA A 156 -34.00 17.11 -15.81
CA ALA A 156 -34.32 17.61 -17.15
C ALA A 156 -35.03 16.55 -18.01
N GLN A 157 -34.68 15.26 -17.86
CA GLN A 157 -35.38 14.16 -18.52
C GLN A 157 -36.82 14.02 -18.03
N ASN A 158 -37.01 14.08 -16.71
CA ASN A 158 -38.33 13.94 -16.08
C ASN A 158 -39.21 15.18 -16.25
N ALA A 159 -38.61 16.35 -16.50
CA ALA A 159 -39.33 17.58 -16.72
C ALA A 159 -40.11 17.54 -18.04
N ARG A 160 -41.35 18.02 -18.00
CA ARG A 160 -42.21 18.23 -19.18
C ARG A 160 -41.91 19.58 -19.83
N LEU A 161 -40.66 19.77 -20.27
CA LEU A 161 -40.17 21.05 -20.83
C LEU A 161 -40.99 21.49 -22.05
N ASP A 162 -41.47 20.52 -22.82
CA ASP A 162 -42.25 20.74 -24.05
C ASP A 162 -43.69 21.18 -23.75
N ASP A 163 -44.22 20.85 -22.57
CA ASP A 163 -45.60 21.18 -22.18
C ASP A 163 -45.73 22.59 -21.61
N ALA A 164 -44.61 23.16 -21.10
CA ALA A 164 -44.58 24.46 -20.44
C ALA A 164 -44.74 25.62 -21.45
N PRO A 165 -45.81 26.44 -21.36
CA PRO A 165 -46.10 27.49 -22.34
C PRO A 165 -44.95 28.48 -22.62
N PRO A 166 -44.15 28.93 -21.63
CA PRO A 166 -43.01 29.82 -21.87
C PRO A 166 -41.86 29.17 -22.65
N LEU A 167 -41.71 27.85 -22.55
CA LEU A 167 -40.59 27.10 -23.13
C LEU A 167 -40.88 26.62 -24.56
N ARG A 168 -42.14 26.63 -24.99
CA ARG A 168 -42.55 26.24 -26.36
C ARG A 168 -41.92 27.10 -27.46
N ALA A 169 -41.53 28.35 -27.14
CA ALA A 169 -40.82 29.22 -28.07
C ALA A 169 -39.39 28.73 -28.40
N PHE A 170 -38.88 27.71 -27.69
CA PHE A 170 -37.53 27.18 -27.82
C PHE A 170 -37.55 25.72 -28.28
N PRO A 171 -37.76 25.43 -29.57
CA PRO A 171 -37.72 24.07 -30.08
C PRO A 171 -36.33 23.45 -29.88
N GLY A 172 -36.30 22.17 -29.50
CA GLY A 172 -35.06 21.44 -29.26
C GLY A 172 -34.30 21.86 -27.99
N LEU A 173 -34.95 22.60 -27.07
CA LEU A 173 -34.34 23.04 -25.81
C LEU A 173 -33.81 21.85 -25.01
N ARG A 174 -34.54 20.73 -24.96
CA ARG A 174 -34.17 19.52 -24.23
C ARG A 174 -32.86 18.93 -24.76
N GLU A 175 -32.73 18.79 -26.08
CA GLU A 175 -31.54 18.24 -26.73
C GLU A 175 -30.34 19.17 -26.56
N ARG A 176 -30.57 20.49 -26.67
CA ARG A 176 -29.52 21.50 -26.46
C ARG A 176 -29.04 21.53 -25.01
N LEU A 177 -29.96 21.46 -24.04
CA LEU A 177 -29.64 21.39 -22.62
C LEU A 177 -28.85 20.13 -22.30
N ARG A 178 -29.33 18.96 -22.78
CA ARG A 178 -28.63 17.69 -22.61
C ARG A 178 -27.21 17.77 -23.16
N ARG A 179 -27.04 18.29 -24.39
CA ARG A 179 -25.70 18.45 -24.99
C ARG A 179 -24.80 19.33 -24.13
N LYS A 180 -25.31 20.47 -23.67
CA LYS A 180 -24.55 21.40 -22.80
C LYS A 180 -24.17 20.78 -21.46
N GLN A 181 -25.03 19.96 -20.88
CA GLN A 181 -24.74 19.24 -19.64
C GLN A 181 -23.70 18.14 -19.84
N LEU A 182 -23.73 17.44 -20.98
CA LEU A 182 -22.70 16.46 -21.33
C LEU A 182 -21.36 17.13 -21.57
N GLU A 183 -21.32 18.24 -22.32
CA GLU A 183 -20.10 19.06 -22.52
C GLU A 183 -19.50 19.49 -21.16
N ALA A 184 -20.33 20.01 -20.25
CA ALA A 184 -19.87 20.37 -18.90
C ALA A 184 -19.39 19.16 -18.08
N GLY A 185 -19.98 17.99 -18.32
CA GLY A 185 -19.56 16.73 -17.72
C GLY A 185 -18.20 16.28 -18.21
N ASP A 186 -17.95 16.38 -19.51
CA ASP A 186 -16.66 16.06 -20.14
C ASP A 186 -15.56 16.99 -19.59
N ASP A 187 -15.83 18.29 -19.44
CA ASP A 187 -14.90 19.24 -18.81
C ASP A 187 -14.51 18.85 -17.38
N VAL A 188 -15.44 18.27 -16.61
CA VAL A 188 -15.17 17.79 -15.24
C VAL A 188 -14.38 16.48 -15.27
N LEU A 189 -14.66 15.60 -16.21
CA LEU A 189 -13.92 14.34 -16.40
C LEU A 189 -12.46 14.61 -16.82
N ASP A 190 -12.22 15.59 -17.67
CA ASP A 190 -10.86 16.01 -18.06
C ASP A 190 -10.06 16.47 -16.84
N LYS A 191 -10.64 17.32 -15.98
CA LYS A 191 -10.03 17.74 -14.71
C LYS A 191 -9.79 16.59 -13.75
N LEU A 192 -10.71 15.63 -13.66
CA LEU A 192 -10.48 14.41 -12.88
C LEU A 192 -9.34 13.57 -13.45
N GLY A 193 -9.19 13.54 -14.78
CA GLY A 193 -8.06 12.92 -15.48
C GLY A 193 -6.72 13.56 -15.11
N GLU A 194 -6.64 14.89 -15.08
CA GLU A 194 -5.45 15.63 -14.64
C GLU A 194 -5.07 15.30 -13.19
N THR A 195 -6.06 15.25 -12.29
CA THR A 195 -5.82 14.88 -10.90
C THR A 195 -5.41 13.41 -10.76
N LEU A 196 -6.00 12.50 -11.55
CA LEU A 196 -5.55 11.10 -11.64
C LEU A 196 -4.10 10.99 -12.13
N ALA A 197 -3.68 11.82 -13.09
CA ALA A 197 -2.29 11.84 -13.55
C ALA A 197 -1.33 12.28 -12.43
N THR A 198 -1.77 13.17 -11.54
CA THR A 198 -1.02 13.54 -10.34
C THR A 198 -0.89 12.35 -9.37
N LEU A 199 -1.97 11.61 -9.12
CA LEU A 199 -1.95 10.40 -8.28
C LEU A 199 -1.04 9.31 -8.87
N LEU A 200 -1.10 9.12 -10.20
CA LEU A 200 -0.21 8.22 -10.94
C LEU A 200 1.25 8.58 -10.71
N LYS A 201 1.60 9.87 -10.86
CA LYS A 201 2.95 10.36 -10.63
C LYS A 201 3.44 10.09 -9.21
N VAL A 202 2.59 10.28 -8.21
CA VAL A 202 2.92 9.96 -6.81
C VAL A 202 3.25 8.47 -6.67
N ARG A 203 2.39 7.57 -7.18
CA ARG A 203 2.62 6.12 -7.17
C ARG A 203 3.97 5.78 -7.80
N ASP A 204 4.28 6.34 -8.97
CA ASP A 204 5.51 6.05 -9.71
C ASP A 204 6.75 6.54 -8.97
N VAL A 205 6.68 7.74 -8.40
CA VAL A 205 7.78 8.29 -7.60
C VAL A 205 8.05 7.42 -6.38
N VAL A 206 7.02 6.99 -5.65
CA VAL A 206 7.18 6.10 -4.49
C VAL A 206 7.77 4.77 -4.92
N SER A 207 7.23 4.15 -5.98
CA SER A 207 7.71 2.86 -6.49
C SER A 207 9.20 2.92 -6.82
N ARG A 208 9.67 3.99 -7.49
CA ARG A 208 11.10 4.19 -7.78
C ARG A 208 11.96 4.33 -6.53
N HIS A 209 11.50 5.03 -5.50
CA HIS A 209 12.27 5.16 -4.25
C HIS A 209 12.37 3.82 -3.53
N VAL A 210 11.28 3.07 -3.49
CA VAL A 210 11.26 1.72 -2.90
C VAL A 210 12.20 0.80 -3.67
N GLU A 211 12.10 0.75 -5.00
CA GLU A 211 13.01 -0.01 -5.87
C GLU A 211 14.48 0.31 -5.59
N GLN A 212 14.85 1.60 -5.50
CA GLN A 212 16.23 2.02 -5.21
C GLN A 212 16.73 1.51 -3.85
N VAL A 213 15.89 1.52 -2.81
CA VAL A 213 16.25 0.97 -1.49
C VAL A 213 16.47 -0.55 -1.61
N PHE A 214 15.59 -1.25 -2.31
CA PHE A 214 15.73 -2.70 -2.51
C PHE A 214 16.97 -3.05 -3.33
N GLU A 215 17.33 -2.27 -4.36
CA GLU A 215 18.58 -2.46 -5.10
C GLU A 215 19.82 -2.30 -4.20
N VAL A 216 19.81 -1.34 -3.27
CA VAL A 216 20.90 -1.17 -2.30
C VAL A 216 20.95 -2.36 -1.34
N TYR A 217 19.80 -2.81 -0.84
CA TYR A 217 19.72 -3.98 0.03
C TYR A 217 20.21 -5.25 -0.67
N GLU A 218 19.72 -5.54 -1.88
CA GLU A 218 20.08 -6.72 -2.65
C GLU A 218 21.59 -6.77 -2.97
N ARG A 219 22.20 -5.62 -3.29
CA ARG A 219 23.65 -5.50 -3.51
C ARG A 219 24.47 -5.91 -2.28
N HIS A 220 23.89 -5.77 -1.10
CA HIS A 220 24.55 -6.01 0.18
C HIS A 220 24.03 -7.25 0.91
N ALA A 221 23.04 -7.95 0.37
CA ALA A 221 22.31 -9.02 1.07
C ALA A 221 23.22 -10.17 1.52
N ASP A 222 24.21 -10.56 0.70
CA ASP A 222 25.16 -11.63 1.06
C ASP A 222 26.13 -11.22 2.18
N ALA A 223 26.36 -9.92 2.35
CA ALA A 223 27.25 -9.37 3.37
C ALA A 223 26.51 -9.04 4.68
N ILE A 224 25.20 -8.77 4.59
CA ILE A 224 24.37 -8.44 5.76
C ILE A 224 23.77 -9.75 6.30
N GLY A 225 24.19 -10.17 7.49
CA GLY A 225 23.58 -11.32 8.16
C GLY A 225 22.10 -11.07 8.52
N ILE A 226 21.28 -12.11 8.49
CA ILE A 226 19.84 -12.05 8.81
C ILE A 226 19.60 -11.42 10.20
N ASP A 227 20.42 -11.78 11.18
CA ASP A 227 20.33 -11.25 12.55
C ASP A 227 20.52 -9.73 12.59
N ALA A 228 21.40 -9.19 11.74
CA ALA A 228 21.66 -7.75 11.68
C ALA A 228 20.49 -6.97 11.07
N VAL A 229 19.77 -7.56 10.11
CA VAL A 229 18.57 -6.96 9.48
C VAL A 229 17.40 -6.91 10.46
N GLN A 230 17.28 -7.92 11.34
CA GLN A 230 16.22 -8.02 12.34
C GLN A 230 16.50 -7.23 13.62
N GLN A 231 17.72 -6.73 13.79
CA GLN A 231 18.09 -6.01 15.00
C GLN A 231 17.47 -4.60 15.03
N ALA A 232 16.47 -4.45 15.90
CA ALA A 232 15.91 -3.15 16.28
C ALA A 232 16.71 -2.52 17.43
N SER A 233 16.59 -1.20 17.59
CA SER A 233 17.13 -0.43 18.71
C SER A 233 16.03 0.40 19.37
N ALA A 234 16.35 1.10 20.47
CA ALA A 234 15.40 2.00 21.13
C ALA A 234 14.97 3.20 20.26
N VAL A 235 15.75 3.53 19.24
CA VAL A 235 15.57 4.73 18.38
C VAL A 235 15.38 4.38 16.91
N SER A 236 15.54 3.11 16.53
CA SER A 236 15.43 2.67 15.14
C SER A 236 14.72 1.31 15.07
N PRO A 237 13.64 1.20 14.27
CA PRO A 237 13.06 -0.08 13.91
C PRO A 237 14.09 -1.00 13.22
N SER A 238 13.77 -2.28 13.09
CA SER A 238 14.65 -3.18 12.33
C SER A 238 14.63 -2.81 10.84
N VAL A 239 15.70 -3.14 10.12
CA VAL A 239 15.74 -2.93 8.66
C VAL A 239 14.70 -3.80 7.97
N ALA A 240 14.44 -5.01 8.50
CA ALA A 240 13.38 -5.89 7.99
C ALA A 240 12.01 -5.22 8.04
N ASP A 241 11.64 -4.65 9.20
CA ASP A 241 10.35 -3.98 9.37
C ASP A 241 10.22 -2.77 8.44
N MET A 242 11.29 -1.96 8.34
CA MET A 242 11.28 -0.78 7.46
C MET A 242 11.12 -1.15 5.98
N LEU A 243 11.78 -2.23 5.53
CA LEU A 243 11.64 -2.72 4.16
C LEU A 243 10.23 -3.29 3.90
N GLU A 244 9.68 -4.04 4.85
CA GLU A 244 8.29 -4.53 4.78
C GLU A 244 7.31 -3.36 4.67
N TRP A 245 7.43 -2.35 5.53
CA TRP A 245 6.55 -1.19 5.50
C TRP A 245 6.65 -0.40 4.19
N LEU A 246 7.84 -0.29 3.59
CA LEU A 246 8.00 0.35 2.28
C LEU A 246 7.25 -0.41 1.17
N GLN A 247 7.31 -1.74 1.16
CA GLN A 247 6.52 -2.54 0.22
C GLN A 247 5.01 -2.40 0.46
N ASP A 248 4.58 -2.35 1.71
CA ASP A 248 3.18 -2.14 2.06
C ASP A 248 2.68 -0.76 1.59
N ILE A 249 3.51 0.28 1.73
CA ILE A 249 3.23 1.63 1.22
C ILE A 249 3.14 1.64 -0.32
N GLU A 250 4.08 1.01 -1.02
CA GLU A 250 4.05 0.90 -2.48
C GLU A 250 2.76 0.19 -2.94
N ARG A 251 2.45 -0.95 -2.32
CA ARG A 251 1.24 -1.73 -2.58
C ARG A 251 -0.02 -0.91 -2.33
N HIS A 252 -0.04 -0.10 -1.26
CA HIS A 252 -1.13 0.80 -0.96
C HIS A 252 -1.35 1.78 -2.12
N TYR A 253 -0.36 2.57 -2.53
CA TYR A 253 -0.52 3.55 -3.62
C TYR A 253 -0.93 2.89 -4.94
N ARG A 254 -0.35 1.72 -5.26
CA ARG A 254 -0.69 0.99 -6.47
C ARG A 254 -2.16 0.56 -6.50
N ASN A 255 -2.63 -0.08 -5.44
CA ASN A 255 -4.01 -0.55 -5.35
C ASN A 255 -4.99 0.64 -5.33
N ALA A 256 -4.64 1.68 -4.57
CA ALA A 256 -5.42 2.89 -4.41
C ALA A 256 -5.65 3.60 -5.73
N TYR A 257 -4.58 3.72 -6.52
CA TYR A 257 -4.63 4.31 -7.85
C TYR A 257 -5.47 3.45 -8.81
N LEU A 258 -5.24 2.14 -8.85
CA LEU A 258 -5.93 1.24 -9.78
C LEU A 258 -7.44 1.22 -9.55
N LYS A 259 -7.89 1.13 -8.29
CA LYS A 259 -9.32 1.18 -7.95
C LYS A 259 -9.96 2.50 -8.39
N ARG A 260 -9.28 3.62 -8.19
CA ARG A 260 -9.76 4.96 -8.59
C ARG A 260 -9.79 5.12 -10.11
N LYS A 261 -8.75 4.67 -10.82
CA LYS A 261 -8.71 4.64 -12.29
C LYS A 261 -9.89 3.82 -12.83
N TYR A 262 -10.12 2.63 -12.26
CA TYR A 262 -11.21 1.75 -12.67
C TYR A 262 -12.59 2.37 -12.41
N LEU A 263 -12.78 2.98 -11.23
CA LEU A 263 -14.03 3.66 -10.88
C LEU A 263 -14.36 4.75 -11.91
N LEU A 264 -13.38 5.60 -12.25
CA LEU A 264 -13.58 6.68 -13.21
C LEU A 264 -13.73 6.18 -14.65
N SER A 265 -13.05 5.10 -15.05
CA SER A 265 -13.24 4.49 -16.38
C SER A 265 -14.61 3.82 -16.56
N SER A 266 -15.31 3.52 -15.45
CA SER A 266 -16.63 2.89 -15.49
C SER A 266 -17.78 3.88 -15.69
N ILE A 267 -17.49 5.17 -15.76
CA ILE A 267 -18.49 6.23 -15.90
C ILE A 267 -19.18 6.12 -17.26
N GLN A 268 -20.51 6.07 -17.23
CA GLN A 268 -21.35 6.07 -18.41
C GLN A 268 -22.53 7.02 -18.18
N TRP A 269 -22.67 8.04 -19.02
CA TRP A 269 -23.79 9.01 -18.93
C TRP A 269 -25.18 8.39 -19.17
N GLY A 270 -25.25 7.11 -19.56
CA GLY A 270 -26.48 6.32 -19.57
C GLY A 270 -26.92 5.79 -18.20
N ASP A 271 -26.00 5.71 -17.23
CA ASP A 271 -26.26 5.24 -15.87
C ASP A 271 -26.04 6.39 -14.87
N LEU A 272 -27.03 7.27 -14.78
CA LEU A 272 -26.99 8.42 -13.89
C LEU A 272 -26.96 8.04 -12.41
N ALA A 273 -27.52 6.89 -12.05
CA ALA A 273 -27.52 6.42 -10.66
C ALA A 273 -26.10 6.05 -10.21
N ASN A 274 -25.32 5.40 -11.09
CA ASN A 274 -23.91 5.13 -10.81
C ASN A 274 -23.11 6.44 -10.67
N ILE A 275 -23.34 7.43 -11.53
CA ILE A 275 -22.65 8.73 -11.45
C ILE A 275 -22.95 9.45 -10.13
N GLN A 276 -24.21 9.45 -9.70
CA GLN A 276 -24.61 10.02 -8.39
C GLN A 276 -23.97 9.28 -7.21
N ALA A 277 -23.70 7.97 -7.35
CA ALA A 277 -23.06 7.17 -6.31
C ALA A 277 -21.52 7.30 -6.29
N LEU A 278 -20.89 7.91 -7.30
CA LEU A 278 -19.43 8.03 -7.41
C LEU A 278 -18.75 8.65 -6.19
N PRO A 279 -19.23 9.77 -5.59
CA PRO A 279 -18.55 10.35 -4.43
C PRO A 279 -18.44 9.35 -3.28
N LYS A 280 -19.52 8.59 -3.03
CA LYS A 280 -19.55 7.56 -2.00
C LYS A 280 -18.62 6.39 -2.34
N ALA A 281 -18.65 5.91 -3.58
CA ALA A 281 -17.76 4.84 -4.04
C ALA A 281 -16.29 5.25 -3.94
N TRP A 282 -15.97 6.52 -4.23
CA TRP A 282 -14.62 7.07 -4.10
C TRP A 282 -14.11 7.10 -2.66
N ASP A 283 -14.95 7.55 -1.72
CA ASP A 283 -14.60 7.57 -0.29
C ASP A 283 -14.47 6.14 0.28
N GLN A 284 -15.21 5.15 -0.22
CA GLN A 284 -15.06 3.76 0.22
C GLN A 284 -13.70 3.14 -0.13
N ILE A 285 -13.09 3.54 -1.25
CA ILE A 285 -11.74 3.07 -1.62
C ILE A 285 -10.73 3.46 -0.54
N SER A 286 -10.91 4.63 0.06
CA SER A 286 -10.06 5.11 1.15
C SER A 286 -10.22 4.28 2.43
N GLU A 287 -11.44 3.92 2.79
CA GLU A 287 -11.73 3.15 4.01
C GLU A 287 -11.14 1.73 3.93
N ASP A 288 -11.23 1.09 2.75
CA ASP A 288 -10.72 -0.26 2.53
C ASP A 288 -9.18 -0.38 2.56
N GLU A 289 -8.46 0.73 2.32
CA GLU A 289 -7.01 0.72 2.11
C GLU A 289 -6.19 1.17 3.30
N HIS A 290 -6.81 1.28 4.48
CA HIS A 290 -6.17 1.74 5.71
C HIS A 290 -5.51 3.11 5.50
N GLN A 291 -6.30 4.18 5.44
CA GLN A 291 -5.79 5.56 5.25
C GLN A 291 -4.64 5.94 6.20
N SER A 292 -4.57 5.30 7.37
CA SER A 292 -3.53 5.55 8.36
C SER A 292 -2.21 4.83 8.08
N LEU A 293 -2.16 3.80 7.22
CA LEU A 293 -0.95 2.98 7.01
C LEU A 293 0.31 3.83 6.79
N VAL A 294 0.29 4.72 5.80
CA VAL A 294 1.44 5.57 5.48
C VAL A 294 1.77 6.50 6.64
N GLN A 295 0.76 7.05 7.31
CA GLN A 295 0.97 7.97 8.43
C GLN A 295 1.53 7.26 9.67
N ASP A 296 1.04 6.06 9.98
CA ASP A 296 1.45 5.22 11.09
C ASP A 296 2.87 4.72 10.88
N THR A 297 3.22 4.27 9.67
CA THR A 297 4.60 3.93 9.31
C THR A 297 5.53 5.12 9.47
N LEU A 298 5.14 6.30 8.97
CA LEU A 298 5.97 7.51 9.09
C LEU A 298 6.18 7.93 10.56
N LEU A 299 5.21 7.66 11.44
CA LEU A 299 5.37 7.84 12.88
C LEU A 299 6.33 6.80 13.48
N ASN A 300 6.25 5.53 13.05
CA ASN A 300 7.13 4.46 13.55
C ASN A 300 8.61 4.72 13.22
N VAL A 301 8.91 5.41 12.11
CA VAL A 301 10.28 5.73 11.70
C VAL A 301 10.75 7.13 12.12
N SER A 302 9.95 7.92 12.86
CA SER A 302 10.27 9.32 13.14
C SER A 302 11.60 9.48 13.89
N PHE A 303 11.82 8.70 14.95
CA PHE A 303 13.06 8.73 15.73
C PHE A 303 14.28 8.29 14.90
N PHE A 304 14.10 7.38 13.95
CA PHE A 304 15.16 6.94 13.06
C PHE A 304 15.63 8.04 12.09
N LEU A 305 14.74 8.97 11.75
CA LEU A 305 15.02 10.09 10.84
C LEU A 305 15.63 11.31 11.55
N GLU A 306 15.61 11.35 12.88
CA GLU A 306 16.21 12.43 13.69
C GLU A 306 17.72 12.24 13.94
N GLU A 307 18.28 11.08 13.58
CA GLU A 307 19.71 10.71 13.66
C GLU A 307 20.51 10.92 12.37
#